data_AF-A0A2E2M3U2-F1
#
_entry.id   AF-A0A2E2M3U2-F1
#
_cell.length_a   1.000
_cell.length_b   1.000
_cell.length_c   1.000
_cell.angle_alpha   90.00
_cell.angle_beta   90.00
_cell.angle_gamma   90.00
#
_symmetry.space_group_name_H-M   'P 1'
#
loop_
_entity.id
_entity.type
_entity.pdbx_description
1 polymer ?
#
loop_
_entity_poly.entity_id
_entity_poly.type
_entity_poly.pdbx_seq_one_letter_code
_entity_poly.pdbx_strand_id
1 'polypeptide(L)' 'MMKILAVLIILLMVTHLIRPFGLPGLKRRADVWKIGLAFAFAMGLTVLLRP' A
#
# COMPACT_ATOMS: atom_id res chain seq x y z
N MET A 1 -5.86 27.43 -13.10
CA MET A 1 -6.95 27.02 -12.18
C MET A 1 -7.02 25.50 -12.02
N MET A 2 -7.28 24.71 -13.07
CA MET A 2 -7.38 23.23 -12.96
C MET A 2 -6.08 22.51 -12.57
N LYS A 3 -4.90 23.04 -12.95
CA LYS A 3 -3.58 22.45 -12.67
C LYS A 3 -3.27 22.36 -11.17
N ILE A 4 -3.67 23.37 -10.40
CA ILE A 4 -3.46 23.42 -8.94
C ILE A 4 -4.30 22.33 -8.26
N LEU A 5 -5.54 22.17 -8.72
CA LEU A 5 -6.47 21.17 -8.21
C LEU A 5 -6.00 19.74 -8.52
N ALA A 6 -5.46 19.50 -9.72
CA ALA A 6 -4.86 18.22 -10.08
C ALA A 6 -3.66 17.87 -9.19
N VAL A 7 -2.78 18.83 -8.92
CA VAL A 7 -1.61 18.62 -8.04
C VAL A 7 -2.05 18.32 -6.60
N LEU A 8 -3.05 19.05 -6.08
CA LEU A 8 -3.63 18.80 -4.76
C LEU A 8 -4.22 17.39 -4.62
N ILE A 9 -4.93 16.89 -5.64
CA ILE A 9 -5.50 15.54 -5.65
C ILE A 9 -4.38 14.48 -5.64
N ILE A 10 -3.33 14.67 -6.43
CA ILE A 10 -2.19 13.75 -6.46
C ILE A 10 -1.48 13.73 -5.10
N LEU A 11 -1.26 14.90 -4.49
CA LEU A 11 -0.69 15.02 -3.14
C LEU A 11 -1.54 14.31 -2.09
N LEU A 12 -2.87 14.43 -2.18
CA LEU A 12 -3.82 13.69 -1.34
C LEU A 12 -3.73 12.17 -1.56
N MET A 13 -3.60 11.70 -2.80
CA MET A 13 -3.42 10.27 -3.11
C MET A 13 -2.11 9.72 -2.55
N VAL A 14 -1.01 10.47 -2.68
CA VAL A 14 0.31 10.07 -2.18
C VAL A 14 0.32 10.02 -0.65
N THR A 15 -0.28 11.02 0.01
CA THR A 15 -0.37 11.03 1.48
C THR A 15 -1.24 9.89 2.02
N HIS A 16 -2.27 9.46 1.29
CA HIS A 16 -3.05 8.25 1.63
C HIS A 16 -2.22 6.97 1.64
N LEU A 17 -1.16 6.88 0.84
CA LEU A 17 -0.27 5.72 0.78
C LEU A 17 0.64 5.65 2.02
N ILE A 18 1.08 6.80 2.54
CA ILE A 18 2.01 6.91 3.68
C ILE A 18 1.27 6.82 5.02
N ARG A 19 0.06 7.40 5.11
CA ARG A 19 -0.82 7.26 6.27
C ARG A 19 -2.23 6.89 5.79
N PRO A 20 -2.59 5.59 5.80
CA PRO A 20 -3.99 5.23 5.56
C PRO A 20 -4.81 5.97 6.61
N PHE A 21 -5.86 6.67 6.17
CA PHE A 21 -6.62 7.72 6.89
C PHE A 21 -7.29 7.31 8.22
N GLY A 22 -6.87 6.23 8.88
CA GLY A 22 -7.39 5.74 10.15
C GLY A 22 -8.80 5.17 10.05
N LEU A 23 -9.48 5.36 8.92
CA LEU A 23 -10.81 4.86 8.63
C LEU A 23 -10.83 3.34 8.82
N PRO A 24 -11.81 2.80 9.57
CA PRO A 24 -11.83 1.39 9.95
C PRO A 24 -11.77 0.44 8.75
N GLY A 25 -12.27 0.86 7.58
CA GLY A 25 -12.15 0.12 6.32
C GLY A 25 -10.75 0.12 5.69
N LEU A 26 -9.94 1.17 5.84
CA LEU A 26 -8.57 1.24 5.32
C LEU A 26 -7.57 0.49 6.21
N LYS A 27 -7.78 0.46 7.53
CA LYS A 27 -6.99 -0.38 8.45
C LYS A 27 -7.07 -1.86 8.09
N ARG A 28 -8.28 -2.35 7.79
CA ARG A 28 -8.49 -3.73 7.34
C ARG A 28 -7.82 -4.03 6.00
N ARG A 29 -7.75 -3.05 5.08
CA ARG A 29 -6.97 -3.20 3.83
C ARG A 29 -5.47 -3.32 4.11
N ALA A 30 -4.93 -2.56 5.06
CA ALA A 30 -3.53 -2.72 5.47
C ALA A 30 -3.25 -4.12 6.05
N ASP A 31 -4.20 -4.72 6.78
CA ASP A 31 -4.05 -6.09 7.28
C ASP A 31 -4.11 -7.14 6.15
N VAL A 32 -4.93 -6.95 5.12
CA VAL A 32 -4.92 -7.80 3.91
C VAL A 32 -3.59 -7.69 3.16
N TRP A 33 -3.04 -6.49 3.05
CA TRP A 33 -1.72 -6.27 2.42
C TRP A 33 -0.60 -7.01 3.16
N LYS A 34 -0.67 -7.09 4.50
CA LYS A 34 0.33 -7.85 5.28
C LYS A 34 0.31 -9.34 4.92
N ILE A 35 -0.86 -9.93 4.73
CA ILE A 35 -0.98 -11.35 4.34
C ILE A 35 -0.39 -11.57 2.94
N GLY A 36 -0.75 -10.72 1.97
CA GLY A 36 -0.20 -10.80 0.62
C GLY A 36 1.32 -10.61 0.58
N LEU A 37 1.83 -9.65 1.35
CA LEU A 37 3.26 -9.38 1.43
C LEU A 37 4.02 -10.52 2.11
N ALA A 38 3.48 -11.09 3.18
CA ALA A 38 4.05 -12.26 3.85
C ALA A 38 4.13 -13.48 2.90
N PHE A 39 3.08 -13.70 2.11
CA PHE A 39 3.06 -14.79 1.13
C PHE A 39 4.08 -14.56 0.01
N ALA A 40 4.13 -13.35 -0.56
CA ALA A 40 5.12 -12.99 -1.57
C ALA A 40 6.56 -13.15 -1.05
N PHE A 41 6.81 -12.75 0.21
CA PHE A 41 8.11 -12.92 0.84
C PHE A 41 8.46 -14.40 1.05
N ALA A 42 7.52 -15.22 1.53
CA ALA A 42 7.72 -16.66 1.70
C ALA A 42 8.00 -17.37 0.36
N MET A 43 7.28 -17.01 -0.70
CA MET A 43 7.55 -17.52 -2.05
C MET A 43 8.93 -17.10 -2.56
N GLY A 44 9.29 -15.81 -2.41
CA GLY A 44 10.62 -15.32 -2.78
C GLY A 44 11.74 -16.03 -2.03
N LEU A 45 11.56 -16.27 -0.73
CA LEU A 45 12.50 -17.01 0.10
C LEU A 45 12.62 -18.48 -0.35
N THR A 46 11.49 -19.10 -0.71
CA THR A 46 11.45 -20.49 -1.21
C THR A 46 12.22 -20.61 -2.52
N VAL A 47 12.06 -19.64 -3.43
CA VAL A 47 12.81 -19.60 -4.70
C VAL A 47 14.30 -19.35 -4.45
N LEU A 48 14.65 -18.45 -3.53
CA LEU A 48 16.03 -18.12 -3.22
C LEU A 48 16.80 -19.25 -2.51
N LEU A 49 16.13 -19.99 -1.63
CA LEU A 49 16.71 -21.09 -0.86
C LEU A 49 16.71 -22.42 -1.63
N ARG A 50 16.03 -22.48 -2.78
CA ARG A 50 16.08 -23.65 -3.65
C ARG A 50 17.42 -23.63 -4.41
N PRO A 51 18.29 -24.64 -4.22
CA PRO A 51 19.57 -24.73 -4.92
C PRO A 51 19.39 -24.90 -6.43
#